data_AF-A0A2D6TJS8-F1
#
_entry.id   AF-A0A2D6TJS8-F1
#
_cell.length_a   1.000
_cell.length_b   1.000
_cell.length_c   1.000
_cell.angle_alpha   90.00
_cell.angle_beta   90.00
_cell.angle_gamma   90.00
#
_symmetry.space_group_name_H-M   'P 1'
#
loop_
_entity.id
_entity.type
_entity.pdbx_description
1 polymer ?
#
loop_
_entity_poly.entity_id
_entity_poly.type
_entity_poly.pdbx_seq_one_letter_code
_entity_poly.pdbx_strand_id
1 'polypeptide(L)'
;MRGVIIFAYLFIILFLLYSIYKKEIIALFIRKQEFKCKNCVKCCKLYVELNPKDIKRIKKAGYKEDYFVGTRKKGKVLKIINGYCVFLSVNGGKSKCKIYSHRPNVCRRFPNVKIFSMKSYDPRCDAFKLPKFLP
;
A
#
# COMPACT_ATOMS: atom_id res chain seq x y z
N MET A 1 14.52 3.82 43.56
CA MET A 1 15.29 3.88 42.29
C MET A 1 15.08 2.67 41.38
N ARG A 2 15.25 1.43 41.85
CA ARG A 2 15.03 0.21 41.03
C ARG A 2 13.63 0.10 40.39
N GLY A 3 12.57 0.45 41.13
CA GLY A 3 11.20 0.44 40.60
C GLY A 3 10.98 1.38 39.42
N VAL A 4 11.51 2.62 39.49
CA VAL A 4 11.39 3.62 38.41
C VAL A 4 12.06 3.14 37.13
N ILE A 5 13.22 2.49 37.26
CA ILE A 5 13.96 1.90 36.14
C ILE A 5 13.16 0.77 35.49
N ILE A 6 12.56 -0.12 36.29
CA ILE A 6 11.71 -1.23 35.79
C ILE A 6 10.50 -0.68 35.04
N PHE A 7 9.80 0.34 35.59
CA PHE A 7 8.67 0.97 34.92
C PHE A 7 9.07 1.63 33.59
N ALA A 8 10.22 2.29 33.54
CA ALA A 8 10.75 2.88 32.30
C ALA A 8 10.99 1.80 31.23
N TYR A 9 11.62 0.67 31.59
CA TYR A 9 11.83 -0.44 30.66
C TYR A 9 10.52 -1.06 30.19
N LEU A 10 9.55 -1.29 31.08
CA LEU A 10 8.23 -1.81 30.71
C LEU A 10 7.52 -0.88 29.73
N PHE A 11 7.56 0.43 29.97
CA PHE A 11 6.95 1.42 29.07
C PHE A 11 7.64 1.43 27.70
N ILE A 12 8.97 1.40 27.65
CA ILE A 12 9.73 1.31 26.40
C ILE A 12 9.37 0.03 25.64
N ILE A 13 9.31 -1.12 26.32
CA ILE A 13 8.93 -2.39 25.71
C ILE A 13 7.52 -2.32 25.12
N LEU A 14 6.55 -1.82 25.89
CA LEU A 14 5.17 -1.66 25.41
C LEU A 14 5.08 -0.71 24.21
N PHE A 15 5.84 0.39 24.22
CA PHE A 15 5.90 1.31 23.10
C PHE A 15 6.52 0.67 21.85
N LEU A 16 7.61 -0.08 22.01
CA LEU A 16 8.25 -0.82 20.92
C LEU A 16 7.31 -1.89 20.36
N LEU A 17 6.65 -2.68 21.22
CA LEU A 17 5.65 -3.66 20.82
C LEU A 17 4.50 -2.99 20.07
N TYR A 18 3.96 -1.88 20.58
CA TYR A 18 2.93 -1.11 19.89
C TYR A 18 3.41 -0.64 18.51
N SER A 19 4.61 -0.08 18.42
CA SER A 19 5.20 0.38 17.15
C SER A 19 5.34 -0.75 16.13
N ILE A 20 5.77 -1.94 16.58
CA ILE A 20 5.91 -3.14 15.75
C ILE A 20 4.55 -3.63 15.25
N TYR A 21 3.56 -3.75 16.13
CA TYR A 21 2.24 -4.33 15.81
C TYR A 21 1.20 -3.31 15.36
N LYS A 22 1.56 -2.02 15.24
CA LYS A 22 0.62 -0.93 14.95
C LYS A 22 -0.18 -1.23 13.68
N LYS A 23 0.47 -1.70 12.62
CA LYS A 23 -0.19 -1.92 11.32
C LYS A 23 -1.17 -3.08 11.37
N GLU A 24 -0.81 -4.14 12.05
CA GLU A 24 -1.62 -5.32 12.27
C GLU A 24 -2.86 -4.97 13.09
N ILE A 25 -2.68 -4.17 14.15
CA ILE A 25 -3.78 -3.64 14.96
C ILE A 25 -4.71 -2.79 14.10
N ILE A 26 -4.20 -1.82 13.34
CA ILE A 26 -5.03 -1.00 12.41
C ILE A 26 -5.81 -1.90 11.47
N ALA A 27 -5.14 -2.87 10.86
CA ALA A 27 -5.75 -3.77 9.91
C ALA A 27 -6.90 -4.57 10.54
N LEU A 28 -6.77 -5.00 11.80
CA LEU A 28 -7.85 -5.68 12.52
C LEU A 28 -9.07 -4.78 12.74
N PHE A 29 -8.89 -3.48 12.97
CA PHE A 29 -9.98 -2.51 13.12
C PHE A 29 -10.67 -2.17 11.80
N ILE A 30 -9.93 -2.04 10.69
CA ILE A 30 -10.51 -1.68 9.40
C ILE A 30 -11.12 -2.86 8.63
N ARG A 31 -10.79 -4.11 8.98
CA ARG A 31 -11.19 -5.32 8.23
C ARG A 31 -12.69 -5.49 7.98
N LYS A 32 -13.54 -4.93 8.86
CA LYS A 32 -15.00 -5.03 8.77
C LYS A 32 -15.65 -3.88 8.00
N GLN A 33 -14.89 -2.87 7.60
CA GLN A 33 -15.41 -1.71 6.87
C GLN A 33 -15.63 -2.05 5.40
N GLU A 34 -16.66 -1.47 4.79
CA GLU A 34 -16.85 -1.57 3.35
C GLU A 34 -15.78 -0.76 2.59
N PHE A 35 -15.24 -1.36 1.53
CA PHE A 35 -14.27 -0.68 0.69
C PHE A 35 -14.95 0.08 -0.45
N LYS A 36 -14.82 1.41 -0.43
CA LYS A 36 -15.14 2.28 -1.57
C LYS A 36 -13.92 3.12 -1.94
N CYS A 37 -13.45 2.98 -3.18
CA CYS A 37 -12.32 3.76 -3.67
C CYS A 37 -12.65 5.26 -3.70
N LYS A 38 -11.84 6.08 -3.03
CA LYS A 38 -11.97 7.55 -2.99
C LYS A 38 -11.20 8.27 -4.11
N ASN A 39 -10.52 7.54 -5.00
CA ASN A 39 -9.62 8.11 -6.02
C ASN A 39 -8.56 9.07 -5.43
N CYS A 40 -8.03 8.72 -4.24
CA CYS A 40 -7.10 9.54 -3.46
C CYS A 40 -5.62 9.38 -3.85
N VAL A 41 -5.31 8.71 -4.96
CA VAL A 41 -3.97 8.44 -5.49
C VAL A 41 -2.96 7.71 -4.58
N LYS A 42 -3.29 7.37 -3.31
CA LYS A 42 -2.36 6.68 -2.40
C LYS A 42 -1.84 5.37 -2.96
N CYS A 43 -2.66 4.61 -3.68
CA CYS A 43 -2.22 3.38 -4.35
C CYS A 43 -1.17 3.61 -5.44
N CYS A 44 -1.14 4.79 -6.06
CA CYS A 44 -0.14 5.17 -7.07
C CYS A 44 1.19 5.60 -6.45
N LYS A 45 1.27 5.82 -5.13
CA LYS A 45 2.54 6.10 -4.43
C LYS A 45 3.31 4.84 -4.04
N LEU A 46 2.68 3.66 -4.17
CA LEU A 46 3.28 2.39 -3.75
C LEU A 46 4.26 1.87 -4.79
N TYR A 47 5.37 1.32 -4.32
CA TYR A 47 6.25 0.50 -5.16
C TYR A 47 5.61 -0.86 -5.39
N VAL A 48 5.30 -1.16 -6.65
CA VAL A 48 4.61 -2.39 -7.04
C VAL A 48 5.56 -3.26 -7.85
N GLU A 49 5.85 -4.45 -7.35
CA GLU A 49 6.60 -5.47 -8.08
C GLU A 49 5.79 -5.98 -9.28
N LEU A 50 6.49 -6.19 -10.38
CA LEU A 50 5.93 -6.71 -11.63
C LEU A 50 6.43 -8.13 -11.84
N ASN A 51 5.48 -9.07 -11.96
CA ASN A 51 5.81 -10.41 -12.46
C ASN A 51 5.81 -10.41 -14.01
N PRO A 52 6.36 -11.45 -14.66
CA PRO A 52 6.39 -11.53 -16.12
C PRO A 52 5.00 -11.45 -16.79
N LYS A 53 3.95 -11.96 -16.13
CA LYS A 53 2.57 -11.88 -16.62
C LYS A 53 2.04 -10.44 -16.61
N ASP A 54 2.39 -9.66 -15.59
CA ASP A 54 2.06 -8.23 -15.50
C ASP A 54 2.71 -7.45 -16.66
N ILE A 55 4.00 -7.68 -16.90
CA ILE A 55 4.75 -7.03 -17.98
C ILE A 55 4.14 -7.38 -19.34
N LYS A 56 3.91 -8.67 -19.62
CA LYS A 56 3.28 -9.13 -20.87
C LYS A 56 1.91 -8.49 -21.08
N ARG A 57 1.10 -8.39 -20.03
CA ARG A 57 -0.23 -7.78 -20.08
C ARG A 57 -0.19 -6.29 -20.41
N ILE A 58 0.75 -5.54 -19.82
CA ILE A 58 0.88 -4.10 -20.07
C ILE A 58 1.45 -3.84 -21.48
N LYS A 59 2.40 -4.67 -21.95
CA LYS A 59 2.92 -4.61 -23.33
C LYS A 59 1.81 -4.84 -24.37
N LYS A 60 0.92 -5.80 -24.12
CA LYS A 60 -0.27 -6.04 -24.96
C LYS A 60 -1.22 -4.84 -25.03
N ALA A 61 -1.18 -3.93 -24.06
CA ALA A 61 -1.94 -2.69 -24.08
C ALA A 61 -1.25 -1.54 -24.82
N GLY A 62 -0.14 -1.81 -25.53
CA GLY A 62 0.56 -0.83 -26.38
C GLY A 62 1.70 -0.08 -25.70
N TYR A 63 2.04 -0.40 -24.45
CA TYR A 63 3.11 0.29 -23.73
C TYR A 63 4.47 -0.41 -23.90
N LYS A 64 5.50 0.36 -24.25
CA LYS A 64 6.88 -0.13 -24.28
C LYS A 64 7.38 -0.44 -22.87
N GLU A 65 8.21 -1.48 -22.73
CA GLU A 65 8.63 -1.97 -21.40
C GLU A 65 9.45 -0.96 -20.61
N ASP A 66 10.38 -0.27 -21.26
CA ASP A 66 11.22 0.82 -20.73
C ASP A 66 10.44 2.04 -20.22
N TYR A 67 9.24 2.27 -20.78
CA TYR A 67 8.33 3.31 -20.33
C TYR A 67 7.82 3.05 -18.91
N PHE A 68 7.46 1.80 -18.59
CA PHE A 68 6.75 1.48 -17.34
C PHE A 68 7.47 0.59 -16.36
N VAL A 69 8.55 -0.06 -16.76
CA VAL A 69 9.39 -0.86 -15.88
C VAL A 69 10.48 0.02 -15.29
N GLY A 70 10.61 -0.03 -13.96
CA GLY A 70 11.78 0.40 -13.23
C GLY A 70 12.46 -0.80 -12.57
N THR A 71 13.69 -0.61 -12.10
CA THR A 71 14.45 -1.64 -11.39
C THR A 71 14.70 -1.21 -9.95
N ARG A 72 14.52 -2.13 -9.01
CA ARG A 72 14.94 -1.99 -7.61
C ARG A 72 15.72 -3.23 -7.18
N LYS A 73 16.35 -3.19 -6.00
CA LYS A 73 17.14 -4.31 -5.43
C LYS A 73 16.44 -5.67 -5.49
N LYS A 74 15.10 -5.71 -5.47
CA LYS A 74 14.27 -6.93 -5.47
C LYS A 74 13.67 -7.31 -6.84
N GLY A 75 14.05 -6.64 -7.92
CA GLY A 75 13.61 -6.95 -9.28
C GLY A 75 12.88 -5.81 -9.99
N LYS A 76 12.05 -6.18 -10.98
CA LYS A 76 11.28 -5.25 -11.81
C LYS A 76 10.06 -4.71 -11.04
N VAL A 77 9.90 -3.39 -11.06
CA VAL A 77 8.79 -2.68 -10.40
C VAL A 77 8.10 -1.76 -11.40
N LEU A 78 6.87 -1.33 -11.11
CA LEU A 78 6.27 -0.19 -11.81
C LEU A 78 7.13 1.05 -11.60
N LYS A 79 7.43 1.74 -12.71
CA LYS A 79 8.19 2.98 -12.71
C LYS A 79 7.43 4.06 -11.95
N ILE A 80 8.16 4.76 -11.08
CA ILE A 80 7.67 5.89 -10.30
C ILE A 80 8.35 7.15 -10.85
N ILE A 81 7.56 8.17 -11.17
CA ILE A 81 7.99 9.49 -11.65
C ILE A 81 7.38 10.53 -10.70
N ASN A 82 8.18 11.45 -10.17
CA ASN A 82 7.75 12.47 -9.21
C ASN A 82 6.95 11.91 -8.01
N GLY A 83 7.36 10.73 -7.50
CA GLY A 83 6.71 10.08 -6.37
C GLY A 83 5.41 9.34 -6.67
N TYR A 84 4.98 9.27 -7.93
CA TYR A 84 3.77 8.55 -8.35
C TYR A 84 4.05 7.56 -9.48
N CYS A 85 3.20 6.54 -9.61
CA CYS A 85 3.23 5.61 -10.72
C CYS A 85 3.10 6.34 -12.06
N VAL A 86 3.93 5.96 -13.04
CA VAL A 86 3.92 6.50 -14.41
C VAL A 86 2.54 6.50 -15.10
N PHE A 87 1.66 5.59 -14.67
CA PHE A 87 0.30 5.46 -15.19
C PHE A 87 -0.74 6.34 -14.49
N LEU A 88 -0.35 7.14 -13.49
CA LEU A 88 -1.23 8.15 -12.92
C LEU A 88 -1.53 9.23 -13.96
N SER A 89 -2.80 9.61 -14.08
CA SER A 89 -3.27 10.77 -14.84
C SER A 89 -4.18 11.58 -13.93
N VAL A 90 -3.93 12.88 -13.85
CA VAL A 90 -4.74 13.82 -13.07
C VAL A 90 -5.22 14.90 -14.04
N ASN A 91 -6.52 14.93 -14.30
CA ASN A 91 -7.14 15.89 -15.23
C ASN A 91 -8.30 16.58 -14.50
N GLY A 92 -8.30 17.92 -14.44
CA GLY A 92 -9.38 18.70 -13.82
C GLY A 92 -9.69 18.28 -12.37
N GLY A 93 -8.65 18.00 -11.58
CA GLY A 93 -8.79 17.53 -10.19
C GLY A 93 -9.20 16.06 -10.03
N LYS A 94 -9.54 15.35 -11.12
CA LYS A 94 -9.90 13.92 -11.08
C LYS A 94 -8.68 13.06 -11.38
N SER A 95 -8.39 12.10 -10.50
CA SER A 95 -7.31 11.14 -10.71
C SER A 95 -7.83 9.84 -11.36
N LYS A 96 -7.06 9.30 -12.31
CA LYS A 96 -7.33 8.02 -12.97
C LYS A 96 -6.05 7.25 -13.27
N CYS A 97 -6.18 5.93 -13.39
CA CYS A 97 -5.09 5.08 -13.86
C CYS A 97 -5.24 4.86 -15.37
N LYS A 98 -4.23 5.23 -16.17
CA LYS A 98 -4.24 5.06 -17.63
C LYS A 98 -4.37 3.61 -18.08
N ILE A 99 -3.95 2.66 -17.24
CA ILE A 99 -4.02 1.22 -17.52
C ILE A 99 -5.01 0.48 -16.61
N TYR A 100 -6.10 1.12 -16.18
CA TYR A 100 -7.00 0.55 -15.17
C TYR A 100 -7.42 -0.92 -15.45
N SER A 101 -7.73 -1.25 -16.70
CA SER A 101 -8.09 -2.60 -17.15
C SER A 101 -6.90 -3.57 -17.18
N HIS A 102 -5.69 -3.06 -17.43
CA HIS A 102 -4.45 -3.85 -17.57
C HIS A 102 -3.56 -3.81 -16.32
N ARG A 103 -4.07 -3.27 -15.20
CA ARG A 103 -3.36 -3.14 -13.92
C ARG A 103 -2.63 -4.42 -13.51
N PRO A 104 -1.42 -4.33 -12.92
CA PRO A 104 -0.75 -5.46 -12.32
C PRO A 104 -1.60 -6.18 -11.26
N ASN A 105 -1.29 -7.45 -11.01
CA ASN A 105 -2.06 -8.27 -10.06
C ASN A 105 -2.04 -7.70 -8.64
N VAL A 106 -0.96 -7.03 -8.23
CA VAL A 106 -0.87 -6.32 -6.94
C VAL A 106 -1.84 -5.14 -6.91
N CYS A 107 -1.85 -4.29 -7.94
CA CYS A 107 -2.75 -3.14 -8.05
C CYS A 107 -4.24 -3.53 -8.13
N ARG A 108 -4.57 -4.70 -8.68
CA ARG A 108 -5.94 -5.23 -8.72
C ARG A 108 -6.43 -5.71 -7.36
N ARG A 109 -5.52 -6.29 -6.57
CA ARG A 109 -5.85 -6.81 -5.23
C ARG A 109 -5.94 -5.70 -4.20
N PHE A 110 -5.20 -4.60 -4.39
CA PHE A 110 -5.25 -3.46 -3.47
C PHE A 110 -6.68 -2.93 -3.26
N PRO A 111 -7.12 -2.68 -2.01
CA PRO A 111 -6.33 -2.71 -0.77
C PRO A 111 -6.36 -4.04 -0.02
N ASN A 112 -6.84 -5.14 -0.57
CA ASN A 112 -6.95 -6.41 0.15
C ASN A 112 -5.58 -6.99 0.52
N VAL A 113 -5.43 -7.38 1.79
CA VAL A 113 -4.25 -8.06 2.34
C VAL A 113 -4.66 -9.22 3.24
N LYS A 114 -3.70 -10.08 3.60
CA LYS A 114 -3.89 -11.11 4.63
C LYS A 114 -2.94 -10.83 5.78
N ILE A 115 -3.47 -10.75 7.00
CA ILE A 115 -2.71 -10.53 8.24
C ILE A 115 -3.12 -11.61 9.22
N PHE A 116 -2.14 -12.37 9.74
CA PHE A 116 -2.37 -13.57 10.57
C PHE A 116 -3.43 -14.52 9.99
N SER A 117 -3.34 -14.81 8.68
CA SER A 117 -4.30 -15.63 7.93
C SER A 117 -5.73 -15.07 7.82
N MET A 118 -6.02 -13.91 8.41
CA MET A 118 -7.30 -13.22 8.28
C MET A 118 -7.31 -12.28 7.08
N LYS A 119 -8.44 -12.21 6.37
CA LYS A 119 -8.67 -11.19 5.34
C LYS A 119 -8.78 -9.81 6.00
N SER A 120 -8.06 -8.84 5.47
CA SER A 120 -8.09 -7.45 5.93
C SER A 120 -7.73 -6.51 4.77
N TYR A 121 -7.56 -5.23 5.08
CA TYR A 121 -7.17 -4.17 4.17
C TYR A 121 -5.83 -3.56 4.54
N ASP A 122 -5.15 -3.03 3.53
CA ASP A 122 -3.89 -2.35 3.65
C ASP A 122 -4.08 -1.01 4.39
N PRO A 123 -3.44 -0.80 5.55
CA PRO A 123 -3.54 0.45 6.31
C PRO A 123 -3.10 1.70 5.55
N ARG A 124 -2.36 1.55 4.44
CA ARG A 124 -1.94 2.68 3.58
C ARG A 124 -3.09 3.21 2.71
N CYS A 125 -4.23 2.53 2.68
CA CYS A 125 -5.41 2.97 1.94
C CYS A 125 -6.20 4.03 2.71
N ASP A 126 -6.49 5.16 2.05
CA ASP A 126 -7.25 6.27 2.66
C ASP A 126 -8.77 6.06 2.69
N ALA A 127 -9.24 4.93 2.17
CA ALA A 127 -10.67 4.64 2.11
C ALA A 127 -11.26 4.41 3.50
N PHE A 128 -10.46 3.88 4.42
CA PHE A 128 -10.91 3.42 5.74
C PHE A 128 -10.81 4.49 6.81
N LYS A 129 -11.71 4.42 7.80
CA LYS A 129 -11.64 5.25 9.00
C LYS A 129 -10.68 4.58 9.99
N LEU A 130 -9.58 5.25 10.30
CA LEU A 130 -8.65 4.80 11.32
C LEU A 130 -9.23 5.06 12.72
N PRO A 131 -9.04 4.14 13.69
CA PRO A 131 -9.43 4.38 15.08
C PRO A 131 -8.69 5.60 15.65
N LYS A 132 -9.41 6.44 16.39
CA LYS A 132 -8.92 7.76 16.90
C LYS A 132 -7.65 7.68 17.75
N PHE A 133 -7.39 6.53 18.38
CA PHE A 133 -6.23 6.28 19.22
C PHE A 133 -5.02 5.72 18.44
N LEU A 134 -5.15 5.46 17.14
CA LEU A 134 -4.03 5.16 16.25
C LEU A 134 -3.75 6.40 15.36
N PRO A 135 -2.66 7.14 15.62
CA PRO A 135 -2.28 8.30 14.81
C PRO A 135 -1.85 7.88 13.40
#